data_AF-A0A364KSK5-F1
#
_entry.id   AF-A0A364KSK5-F1
#
_cell.length_a   1.000
_cell.length_b   1.000
_cell.length_c   1.000
_cell.angle_alpha   90.00
_cell.angle_beta   90.00
_cell.angle_gamma   90.00
#
_symmetry.space_group_name_H-M   'P 1'
#
loop_
_entity.id
_entity.type
_entity.pdbx_description
1 polymer ?
#
loop_
_entity_poly.entity_id
_entity_poly.type
_entity_poly.pdbx_seq_one_letter_code
_entity_poly.pdbx_strand_id
1 'polypeptide(L)'
;MRVRLDQEASSRLPLRPASMTQRSSTSDKKLKGLKASLLIPGRGEPIRNGALVIDGPKIAWVGEQSAIPNKYQDVEFNEVPVLMPGLWDCHTHYSGMEDDSDNIQNFFGSPALQGARAAKELETTLLAGFTTIREVGGIAGEIWPAIKKGTLVGPNVYSSIGVLGITGGHSDIHDVPLDVVTARRSTGTYVVCDGVSDCVKTVRLMVRRGATLIKICATGGVGSLLDDPEDAQFSPEEIKAMVDEAARTKRIVAAHCHGKEGILNALNNGVHTIEHGSYLDEEVAALMKEKNAILVSTRLIVEEGLKNPSIFPPTSYQKLLKVSEAHRKAYALAIKSGVKVVLGTDWTAGENGKELAYAVEAGMSPLEAIEASTARCPETLGSHFAPLSGQLKEGYDADVIAVASNPLDDINILGEPERITHVWKGGKLYKGSL
;
A
#
# COMPACT_ATOMS: atom_id res chain seq x y z
N MET A 1 -20.12 -50.36 -21.63
CA MET A 1 -20.72 -49.52 -22.68
C MET A 1 -19.58 -48.85 -23.44
N ARG A 2 -19.19 -49.41 -24.60
CA ARG A 2 -18.05 -48.96 -25.42
C ARG A 2 -18.56 -47.95 -26.45
N VAL A 3 -17.96 -46.78 -26.54
CA VAL A 3 -18.19 -45.83 -27.64
C VAL A 3 -17.00 -45.90 -28.59
N ARG A 4 -17.29 -46.23 -29.85
CA ARG A 4 -16.36 -46.24 -30.98
C ARG A 4 -16.08 -44.80 -31.41
N LEU A 5 -14.82 -44.49 -31.69
CA LEU A 5 -14.41 -43.31 -32.44
C LEU A 5 -14.16 -43.77 -33.89
N ASP A 6 -14.96 -43.25 -34.82
CA ASP A 6 -14.70 -43.40 -36.25
C ASP A 6 -13.71 -42.32 -36.70
N GLN A 7 -12.65 -42.76 -37.38
CA GLN A 7 -11.71 -41.94 -38.15
C GLN A 7 -12.08 -41.99 -39.63
N GLU A 8 -12.01 -40.84 -40.30
CA GLU A 8 -11.61 -40.58 -41.71
C GLU A 8 -12.23 -39.22 -42.13
N ALA A 9 -11.59 -38.28 -42.83
CA ALA A 9 -10.33 -38.24 -43.55
C ALA A 9 -9.84 -36.79 -43.73
N SER A 10 -8.51 -36.65 -43.70
CA SER A 10 -7.64 -35.85 -44.57
C SER A 10 -8.09 -34.47 -45.10
N SER A 11 -7.44 -33.41 -44.61
CA SER A 11 -6.79 -32.44 -45.51
C SER A 11 -5.43 -32.01 -44.93
N ARG A 12 -4.36 -32.37 -45.66
CA ARG A 12 -3.00 -31.84 -45.44
C ARG A 12 -2.84 -30.58 -46.27
N LEU A 13 -2.19 -29.55 -45.71
CA LEU A 13 -1.18 -28.68 -46.37
C LEU A 13 -0.71 -27.58 -45.37
N PRO A 14 0.48 -26.96 -45.54
CA PRO A 14 1.68 -27.32 -44.80
C PRO A 14 2.19 -26.24 -43.82
N LEU A 15 3.04 -26.71 -42.90
CA LEU A 15 3.90 -25.89 -42.04
C LEU A 15 4.85 -25.00 -42.88
N ARG A 16 4.82 -23.70 -42.63
CA ARG A 16 5.97 -22.79 -42.74
C ARG A 16 6.00 -21.90 -41.50
N PRO A 17 7.15 -21.74 -40.81
CA PRO A 17 7.28 -20.71 -39.80
C PRO A 17 7.47 -19.38 -40.52
N ALA A 18 6.52 -18.46 -40.37
CA ALA A 18 6.79 -17.06 -40.67
C ALA A 18 7.85 -16.59 -39.66
N SER A 19 9.06 -16.32 -40.13
CA SER A 19 10.05 -15.60 -39.33
C SER A 19 9.48 -14.22 -39.03
N MET A 20 8.88 -14.07 -37.84
CA MET A 20 8.71 -12.75 -37.25
C MET A 20 10.11 -12.29 -36.85
N THR A 21 10.80 -11.66 -37.81
CA THR A 21 11.81 -10.66 -37.48
C THR A 21 11.10 -9.63 -36.61
N GLN A 22 11.28 -9.74 -35.29
CA GLN A 22 11.05 -8.64 -34.38
C GLN A 22 11.91 -7.48 -34.89
N ARG A 23 11.29 -6.56 -35.63
CA ARG A 23 11.77 -5.20 -35.62
C ARG A 23 11.63 -4.76 -34.17
N SER A 24 12.75 -4.75 -33.47
CA SER A 24 12.96 -3.86 -32.35
C SER A 24 12.59 -2.46 -32.86
N SER A 25 11.36 -2.03 -32.59
CA SER A 25 11.06 -0.61 -32.59
C SER A 25 11.82 -0.07 -31.40
N THR A 26 12.98 0.50 -31.67
CA THR A 26 13.53 1.58 -30.84
C THR A 26 12.44 2.63 -30.80
N SER A 27 11.54 2.57 -29.82
CA SER A 27 10.71 3.71 -29.48
C SER A 27 11.72 4.81 -29.16
N ASP A 28 11.81 5.83 -30.00
CA ASP A 28 12.57 7.04 -29.69
C ASP A 28 12.15 7.47 -28.28
N LYS A 29 13.02 7.21 -27.30
CA LYS A 29 12.80 7.59 -25.91
C LYS A 29 12.99 9.09 -25.86
N LYS A 30 11.97 9.83 -26.30
CA LYS A 30 11.96 11.29 -26.17
C LYS A 30 11.94 11.58 -24.68
N LEU A 31 13.03 12.19 -24.19
CA LEU A 31 13.09 12.79 -22.86
C LEU A 31 11.87 13.72 -22.70
N LYS A 32 11.29 13.75 -21.50
CA LYS A 32 10.15 14.62 -21.19
C LYS A 32 10.55 15.62 -20.12
N GLY A 33 10.34 16.90 -20.38
CA GLY A 33 10.54 17.95 -19.39
C GLY A 33 9.24 18.32 -18.71
N LEU A 34 9.28 18.58 -17.41
CA LEU A 34 8.19 19.22 -16.66
C LEU A 34 8.75 20.44 -15.94
N LYS A 35 8.02 21.55 -15.99
CA LYS A 35 8.30 22.78 -15.22
C LYS A 35 7.14 23.04 -14.28
N ALA A 36 7.45 23.60 -13.12
CA ALA A 36 6.44 24.06 -12.19
C ALA A 36 6.84 25.32 -11.46
N SER A 37 5.84 26.12 -11.09
CA SER A 37 6.03 27.27 -10.20
C SER A 37 6.51 26.82 -8.81
N LEU A 38 6.07 25.63 -8.37
CA LEU A 38 6.52 24.98 -7.14
C LEU A 38 6.82 23.50 -7.40
N LEU A 39 8.00 23.03 -7.01
CA LEU A 39 8.36 21.61 -7.01
C LEU A 39 8.64 21.18 -5.58
N ILE A 40 7.83 20.27 -5.06
CA ILE A 40 8.01 19.67 -3.73
C ILE A 40 8.76 18.36 -3.92
N PRO A 41 10.00 18.20 -3.44
CA PRO A 41 10.83 17.03 -3.77
C PRO A 41 10.42 15.74 -3.05
N GLY A 42 9.48 15.80 -2.10
CA GLY A 42 9.10 14.72 -1.20
C GLY A 42 9.88 14.73 0.11
N ARG A 43 11.21 14.97 0.05
CA ARG A 43 12.07 15.21 1.22
C ARG A 43 12.98 16.41 0.95
N GLY A 44 13.07 17.31 1.92
CA GLY A 44 13.82 18.56 1.80
C GLY A 44 12.98 19.75 1.31
N GLU A 45 13.63 20.89 1.12
CA GLU A 45 12.96 22.15 0.82
C GLU A 45 12.31 22.18 -0.58
N PRO A 46 11.09 22.73 -0.71
CA PRO A 46 10.48 22.98 -2.00
C PRO A 46 11.29 23.95 -2.88
N ILE A 47 11.35 23.68 -4.18
CA ILE A 47 12.04 24.48 -5.18
C ILE A 47 11.03 25.38 -5.90
N ARG A 48 11.22 26.70 -5.81
CA ARG A 48 10.44 27.66 -6.62
C ARG A 48 10.95 27.68 -8.05
N ASN A 49 10.04 27.79 -9.02
CA ASN A 49 10.37 27.69 -10.44
C ASN A 49 11.20 26.43 -10.72
N GLY A 50 10.72 25.29 -10.22
CA GLY A 50 11.38 24.00 -10.37
C GLY A 50 11.17 23.38 -11.74
N ALA A 51 12.03 22.44 -12.10
CA ALA A 51 11.92 21.62 -13.29
C ALA A 51 12.47 20.21 -13.03
N LEU A 52 12.00 19.25 -13.80
CA LEU A 52 12.54 17.90 -13.84
C LEU A 52 12.52 17.34 -15.26
N VAL A 53 13.43 16.40 -15.53
CA VAL A 53 13.50 15.67 -16.80
C VAL A 53 13.33 14.18 -16.53
N ILE A 54 12.44 13.54 -17.28
CA ILE A 54 12.15 12.11 -17.23
C ILE A 54 12.82 11.42 -18.42
N ASP A 55 13.55 10.34 -18.13
CA ASP A 55 14.09 9.39 -19.11
C ASP A 55 13.51 7.99 -18.85
N GLY A 56 12.53 7.60 -19.68
CA GLY A 56 11.81 6.35 -19.52
C GLY A 56 11.25 6.21 -18.09
N PRO A 57 11.61 5.17 -17.32
CA PRO A 57 11.08 4.96 -15.98
C PRO A 57 11.77 5.78 -14.89
N LYS A 58 12.78 6.61 -15.20
CA LYS A 58 13.61 7.29 -14.20
C LYS A 58 13.61 8.80 -14.36
N ILE A 59 13.83 9.49 -13.25
CA ILE A 59 14.13 10.92 -13.23
C ILE A 59 15.60 11.09 -13.62
N ALA A 60 15.85 11.80 -14.71
CA ALA A 60 17.19 12.06 -15.24
C ALA A 60 17.82 13.32 -14.66
N TRP A 61 17.01 14.29 -14.22
CA TRP A 61 17.48 15.52 -13.59
C TRP A 61 16.33 16.24 -12.87
N VAL A 62 16.65 17.01 -11.83
CA VAL A 62 15.73 17.87 -11.09
C VAL A 62 16.49 19.10 -10.56
N GLY A 63 15.85 20.26 -10.54
CA GLY A 63 16.45 21.49 -10.02
C GLY A 63 15.65 22.74 -10.35
N GLU A 64 16.24 23.91 -10.16
CA GLU A 64 15.67 25.19 -10.60
C GLU A 64 15.67 25.28 -12.13
N GLN A 65 14.65 25.91 -12.71
CA GLN A 65 14.53 26.12 -14.16
C GLN A 65 15.73 26.85 -14.77
N SER A 66 16.33 27.79 -14.03
CA SER A 66 17.55 28.52 -14.42
C SER A 66 18.79 27.64 -14.51
N ALA A 67 18.77 26.47 -13.84
CA ALA A 67 19.88 25.54 -13.73
C ALA A 67 19.74 24.31 -14.64
N ILE A 68 18.74 24.28 -15.54
CA ILE A 68 18.56 23.18 -16.51
C ILE A 68 19.87 23.01 -17.31
N PRO A 69 20.51 21.82 -17.26
CA PRO A 69 21.73 21.58 -18.02
C PRO A 69 21.53 21.73 -19.53
N ASN A 70 22.52 22.29 -20.24
CA ASN A 70 22.48 22.47 -21.71
C ASN A 70 22.15 21.19 -22.48
N LYS A 71 22.51 20.01 -21.96
CA LYS A 71 22.15 18.71 -22.57
C LYS A 71 20.64 18.46 -22.66
N TYR A 72 19.81 19.25 -21.97
CA TYR A 72 18.35 19.18 -22.00
C TYR A 72 17.70 20.41 -22.65
N GLN A 73 18.47 21.28 -23.31
CA GLN A 73 17.95 22.51 -23.92
C GLN A 73 16.89 22.23 -25.02
N ASP A 74 17.00 21.10 -25.71
CA ASP A 74 16.10 20.68 -26.79
C ASP A 74 14.96 19.77 -26.28
N VAL A 75 14.85 19.55 -24.96
CA VAL A 75 13.75 18.80 -24.35
C VAL A 75 12.51 19.68 -24.32
N GLU A 76 11.37 19.13 -24.74
CA GLU A 76 10.07 19.79 -24.63
C GLU A 76 9.59 19.75 -23.18
N PHE A 77 9.25 20.93 -22.64
CA PHE A 77 8.77 21.07 -21.27
C PHE A 77 7.28 21.43 -21.24
N ASN A 78 6.52 20.65 -20.47
CA ASN A 78 5.16 20.99 -20.11
C ASN A 78 5.14 21.74 -18.79
N GLU A 79 4.30 22.76 -18.67
CA GLU A 79 4.19 23.58 -17.47
C GLU A 79 2.97 23.16 -16.65
N VAL A 80 3.16 22.98 -15.35
CA VAL A 80 2.09 22.69 -14.40
C VAL A 80 2.26 23.55 -13.13
N PRO A 81 1.21 23.81 -12.35
CA PRO A 81 1.33 24.70 -11.18
C PRO A 81 2.29 24.15 -10.11
N VAL A 82 2.09 22.88 -9.72
CA VAL A 82 2.83 22.21 -8.66
C VAL A 82 3.23 20.81 -9.10
N LEU A 83 4.49 20.42 -8.84
CA LEU A 83 5.01 19.06 -9.02
C LEU A 83 5.40 18.45 -7.69
N MET A 84 5.10 17.16 -7.48
CA MET A 84 5.55 16.39 -6.33
C MET A 84 5.68 14.90 -6.69
N PRO A 85 6.35 14.06 -5.87
CA PRO A 85 6.35 12.62 -6.09
C PRO A 85 4.92 12.08 -6.06
N GLY A 86 4.67 11.02 -6.80
CA GLY A 86 3.42 10.28 -6.65
C GLY A 86 3.26 9.76 -5.22
N LEU A 87 2.03 9.84 -4.71
CA LEU A 87 1.71 9.47 -3.34
C LEU A 87 1.82 7.96 -3.13
N TRP A 88 2.07 7.60 -1.88
CA TRP A 88 2.06 6.24 -1.36
C TRP A 88 0.97 6.10 -0.30
N ASP A 89 0.28 4.96 -0.33
CA ASP A 89 -0.55 4.49 0.78
C ASP A 89 0.09 3.22 1.35
N CYS A 90 0.49 3.27 2.63
CA CYS A 90 1.19 2.17 3.27
C CYS A 90 0.28 1.14 3.95
N HIS A 91 -1.04 1.27 3.87
CA HIS A 91 -1.98 0.33 4.47
C HIS A 91 -3.28 0.26 3.66
N THR A 92 -3.32 -0.64 2.68
CA THR A 92 -4.50 -0.86 1.84
C THR A 92 -4.93 -2.32 1.86
N HIS A 93 -6.23 -2.57 1.61
CA HIS A 93 -6.77 -3.92 1.37
C HIS A 93 -7.68 -3.92 0.15
N TYR A 94 -7.15 -4.28 -1.01
CA TYR A 94 -7.97 -4.40 -2.22
C TYR A 94 -8.50 -5.81 -2.33
N SER A 95 -9.83 -5.94 -2.39
CA SER A 95 -10.52 -7.22 -2.33
C SER A 95 -11.63 -7.35 -3.37
N GLY A 96 -12.00 -6.25 -4.06
CA GLY A 96 -13.10 -6.26 -5.01
C GLY A 96 -14.45 -6.60 -4.37
N MET A 97 -14.61 -6.29 -3.09
CA MET A 97 -15.82 -6.53 -2.31
C MET A 97 -16.87 -5.45 -2.61
N GLU A 98 -18.16 -5.79 -2.46
CA GLU A 98 -19.23 -4.80 -2.45
C GLU A 98 -19.45 -4.28 -1.03
N ASP A 99 -19.97 -3.05 -0.92
CA ASP A 99 -20.22 -2.34 0.36
C ASP A 99 -21.19 -3.05 1.32
N ASP A 100 -21.79 -4.18 0.91
CA ASP A 100 -22.67 -4.98 1.76
C ASP A 100 -21.83 -5.86 2.69
N SER A 101 -21.63 -5.38 3.92
CA SER A 101 -20.65 -5.87 4.91
C SER A 101 -20.87 -7.33 5.34
N ASP A 102 -22.08 -7.87 5.16
CA ASP A 102 -22.48 -9.18 5.69
C ASP A 102 -22.41 -10.30 4.64
N ASN A 103 -21.81 -10.05 3.48
CA ASN A 103 -21.81 -11.05 2.41
C ASN A 103 -20.64 -12.03 2.57
N ILE A 104 -20.93 -13.28 2.94
CA ILE A 104 -19.96 -14.39 2.89
C ILE A 104 -19.26 -14.51 1.52
N GLN A 105 -19.87 -14.03 0.42
CA GLN A 105 -19.24 -13.95 -0.90
C GLN A 105 -18.02 -13.02 -0.94
N ASN A 106 -17.91 -12.03 -0.06
CA ASN A 106 -16.74 -11.16 0.02
C ASN A 106 -15.49 -11.97 0.41
N PHE A 107 -15.62 -12.96 1.29
CA PHE A 107 -14.53 -13.84 1.71
C PHE A 107 -14.46 -15.12 0.89
N PHE A 108 -15.62 -15.63 0.47
CA PHE A 108 -15.78 -16.95 -0.10
C PHE A 108 -16.21 -16.98 -1.59
N GLY A 109 -16.34 -15.82 -2.22
CA GLY A 109 -16.81 -15.69 -3.60
C GLY A 109 -15.77 -16.05 -4.66
N SER A 110 -16.08 -15.68 -5.90
CA SER A 110 -15.27 -15.98 -7.09
C SER A 110 -14.03 -15.06 -7.17
N PRO A 111 -12.80 -15.62 -7.16
CA PRO A 111 -11.59 -14.82 -7.33
C PRO A 111 -11.53 -14.06 -8.66
N ALA A 112 -12.16 -14.59 -9.71
CA ALA A 112 -12.22 -13.92 -11.01
C ALA A 112 -13.07 -12.64 -10.95
N LEU A 113 -14.19 -12.68 -10.23
CA LEU A 113 -15.04 -11.50 -10.04
C LEU A 113 -14.36 -10.47 -9.14
N GLN A 114 -13.77 -10.91 -8.03
CA GLN A 114 -12.98 -10.05 -7.15
C GLN A 114 -11.85 -9.36 -7.91
N GLY A 115 -11.09 -10.11 -8.71
CA GLY A 115 -10.02 -9.55 -9.55
C GLY A 115 -10.52 -8.50 -10.56
N ALA A 116 -11.68 -8.73 -11.18
CA ALA A 116 -12.28 -7.76 -12.10
C ALA A 116 -12.69 -6.46 -11.40
N ARG A 117 -13.23 -6.54 -10.18
CA ARG A 117 -13.62 -5.37 -9.36
C ARG A 117 -12.40 -4.63 -8.81
N ALA A 118 -11.45 -5.37 -8.23
CA ALA A 118 -10.21 -4.79 -7.69
C ALA A 118 -9.34 -4.12 -8.76
N ALA A 119 -9.40 -4.57 -10.02
CA ALA A 119 -8.76 -3.86 -11.12
C ALA A 119 -9.27 -2.42 -11.25
N LYS A 120 -10.57 -2.19 -11.00
CA LYS A 120 -11.15 -0.84 -11.01
C LYS A 120 -10.72 -0.02 -9.78
N GLU A 121 -10.69 -0.63 -8.60
CA GLU A 121 -10.23 0.02 -7.37
C GLU A 121 -8.77 0.52 -7.50
N LEU A 122 -7.91 -0.33 -8.06
CA LEU A 122 -6.50 -0.02 -8.31
C LEU A 122 -6.33 1.09 -9.36
N GLU A 123 -7.14 1.10 -10.42
CA GLU A 123 -7.17 2.19 -11.38
C GLU A 123 -7.61 3.50 -10.72
N THR A 124 -8.71 3.50 -9.96
CA THR A 124 -9.21 4.67 -9.23
C THR A 124 -8.14 5.24 -8.30
N THR A 125 -7.45 4.38 -7.58
CA THR A 125 -6.35 4.76 -6.67
C THR A 125 -5.22 5.45 -7.43
N LEU A 126 -4.78 4.90 -8.57
CA LEU A 126 -3.75 5.53 -9.40
C LEU A 126 -4.20 6.92 -9.87
N LEU A 127 -5.44 7.05 -10.34
CA LEU A 127 -5.98 8.32 -10.84
C LEU A 127 -6.21 9.37 -9.75
N ALA A 128 -6.25 8.96 -8.48
CA ALA A 128 -6.22 9.84 -7.32
C ALA A 128 -4.80 10.28 -6.92
N GLY A 129 -3.76 9.93 -7.69
CA GLY A 129 -2.38 10.36 -7.47
C GLY A 129 -1.52 9.39 -6.65
N PHE A 130 -2.09 8.26 -6.22
CA PHE A 130 -1.37 7.23 -5.50
C PHE A 130 -0.68 6.29 -6.49
N THR A 131 0.60 6.55 -6.73
CA THR A 131 1.40 5.78 -7.71
C THR A 131 1.93 4.48 -7.15
N THR A 132 1.93 4.31 -5.82
CA THR A 132 2.37 3.11 -5.14
C THR A 132 1.49 2.78 -3.93
N ILE A 133 1.27 1.50 -3.67
CA ILE A 133 0.58 1.01 -2.48
C ILE A 133 1.40 -0.07 -1.78
N ARG A 134 1.29 -0.13 -0.45
CA ARG A 134 1.66 -1.29 0.37
C ARG A 134 0.38 -1.97 0.87
N GLU A 135 0.03 -3.07 0.20
CA GLU A 135 -1.11 -3.88 0.57
C GLU A 135 -0.76 -4.81 1.74
N VAL A 136 -1.48 -4.68 2.84
CA VAL A 136 -1.27 -5.47 4.07
C VAL A 136 -2.35 -6.55 4.25
N GLY A 137 -2.98 -6.95 3.15
CA GLY A 137 -3.92 -8.06 3.04
C GLY A 137 -4.82 -7.80 1.84
N GLY A 138 -4.94 -8.73 0.89
CA GLY A 138 -5.73 -8.46 -0.32
C GLY A 138 -5.23 -9.19 -1.56
N ILE A 139 -5.80 -8.83 -2.71
CA ILE A 139 -5.53 -9.46 -4.00
C ILE A 139 -4.73 -8.59 -4.96
N ALA A 140 -4.38 -7.35 -4.61
CA ALA A 140 -3.59 -6.49 -5.49
C ALA A 140 -2.21 -7.10 -5.79
N GLY A 141 -1.60 -7.80 -4.82
CA GLY A 141 -0.34 -8.52 -5.05
C GLY A 141 -0.44 -9.61 -6.12
N GLU A 142 -1.60 -10.26 -6.25
CA GLU A 142 -1.85 -11.28 -7.27
C GLU A 142 -2.22 -10.65 -8.64
N ILE A 143 -2.81 -9.44 -8.63
CA ILE A 143 -3.10 -8.63 -9.82
C ILE A 143 -1.84 -7.93 -10.35
N TRP A 144 -0.86 -7.62 -9.48
CA TRP A 144 0.34 -6.86 -9.77
C TRP A 144 1.09 -7.30 -11.04
N PRO A 145 1.29 -8.61 -11.32
CA PRO A 145 1.93 -9.04 -12.56
C PRO A 145 1.25 -8.53 -13.85
N ALA A 146 -0.08 -8.36 -13.84
CA ALA A 146 -0.84 -7.80 -14.97
C ALA A 146 -0.64 -6.28 -15.10
N ILE A 147 -0.60 -5.55 -13.98
CA ILE A 147 -0.31 -4.11 -13.96
C ILE A 147 1.13 -3.85 -14.41
N LYS A 148 2.09 -4.61 -13.88
CA LYS A 148 3.52 -4.50 -14.22
C LYS A 148 3.80 -4.74 -15.71
N LYS A 149 3.02 -5.63 -16.35
CA LYS A 149 3.09 -5.89 -17.80
C LYS A 149 2.26 -4.92 -18.64
N GLY A 150 1.50 -4.02 -18.01
CA GLY A 150 0.66 -3.03 -18.69
C GLY A 150 -0.67 -3.57 -19.24
N THR A 151 -1.08 -4.78 -18.86
CA THR A 151 -2.41 -5.34 -19.19
C THR A 151 -3.51 -4.62 -18.41
N LEU A 152 -3.24 -4.23 -17.17
CA LEU A 152 -4.14 -3.46 -16.31
C LEU A 152 -3.48 -2.15 -15.88
N VAL A 153 -4.31 -1.20 -15.46
CA VAL A 153 -3.89 0.09 -14.91
C VAL A 153 -4.00 0.05 -13.38
N GLY A 154 -3.02 0.63 -12.69
CA GLY A 154 -3.00 0.70 -11.24
C GLY A 154 -1.63 1.14 -10.70
N PRO A 155 -1.46 1.31 -9.38
CA PRO A 155 -0.21 1.69 -8.75
C PRO A 155 0.88 0.60 -8.88
N ASN A 156 2.10 0.91 -8.47
CA ASN A 156 3.07 -0.11 -8.07
C ASN A 156 2.57 -0.79 -6.80
N VAL A 157 2.71 -2.11 -6.71
CA VAL A 157 2.15 -2.88 -5.59
C VAL A 157 3.25 -3.64 -4.85
N TYR A 158 3.32 -3.39 -3.55
CA TYR A 158 4.05 -4.20 -2.59
C TYR A 158 3.03 -4.85 -1.67
N SER A 159 2.96 -6.17 -1.62
CA SER A 159 1.84 -6.87 -0.96
C SER A 159 2.32 -7.92 0.03
N SER A 160 1.60 -8.02 1.14
CA SER A 160 1.68 -9.16 2.07
C SER A 160 0.89 -10.37 1.60
N ILE A 161 0.01 -10.17 0.60
CA ILE A 161 -0.99 -11.11 0.09
C ILE A 161 -2.07 -11.44 1.12
N GLY A 162 -1.69 -11.90 2.30
CA GLY A 162 -2.61 -12.20 3.37
C GLY A 162 -2.20 -11.61 4.71
N VAL A 163 -3.21 -11.44 5.55
CA VAL A 163 -3.11 -11.11 6.96
C VAL A 163 -3.15 -12.40 7.78
N LEU A 164 -2.14 -12.60 8.63
CA LEU A 164 -1.98 -13.79 9.46
C LEU A 164 -2.48 -13.52 10.88
N GLY A 165 -3.28 -14.41 11.44
CA GLY A 165 -3.78 -14.33 12.82
C GLY A 165 -3.94 -15.71 13.44
N ILE A 166 -4.19 -15.73 14.74
CA ILE A 166 -4.49 -16.96 15.50
C ILE A 166 -5.93 -17.41 15.28
N THR A 167 -6.24 -18.65 15.62
CA THR A 167 -7.63 -19.10 15.74
C THR A 167 -8.36 -18.25 16.78
N GLY A 168 -9.54 -17.73 16.44
CA GLY A 168 -10.29 -16.79 17.29
C GLY A 168 -9.73 -15.37 17.33
N GLY A 169 -8.77 -15.05 16.46
CA GLY A 169 -8.11 -13.74 16.38
C GLY A 169 -8.67 -12.82 15.31
N HIS A 170 -7.99 -11.69 15.07
CA HIS A 170 -8.52 -10.64 14.20
C HIS A 170 -8.63 -11.06 12.72
N SER A 171 -7.78 -11.98 12.26
CA SER A 171 -7.85 -12.49 10.89
C SER A 171 -8.81 -13.68 10.74
N ASP A 172 -9.54 -14.07 11.78
CA ASP A 172 -10.48 -15.19 11.74
C ASP A 172 -11.91 -14.69 11.43
N ILE A 173 -12.72 -15.56 10.83
CA ILE A 173 -14.12 -15.29 10.46
C ILE A 173 -15.00 -16.09 11.42
N HIS A 174 -15.23 -15.51 12.60
CA HIS A 174 -15.78 -16.21 13.78
C HIS A 174 -17.17 -16.83 13.62
N ASP A 175 -17.96 -16.36 12.65
CA ASP A 175 -19.31 -16.84 12.35
C ASP A 175 -19.34 -17.89 11.24
N VAL A 176 -18.17 -18.32 10.76
CA VAL A 176 -17.99 -19.39 9.76
C VAL A 176 -17.29 -20.60 10.41
N PRO A 177 -17.66 -21.84 10.07
CA PRO A 177 -16.96 -23.02 10.57
C PRO A 177 -15.44 -22.96 10.29
N LEU A 178 -14.64 -23.29 11.31
CA LEU A 178 -13.18 -23.17 11.25
C LEU A 178 -12.54 -23.99 10.12
N ASP A 179 -13.10 -25.15 9.78
CA ASP A 179 -12.64 -25.98 8.66
C ASP A 179 -12.82 -25.27 7.31
N VAL A 180 -13.86 -24.45 7.16
CA VAL A 180 -14.10 -23.62 5.97
C VAL A 180 -13.10 -22.46 5.90
N VAL A 181 -12.80 -21.81 7.02
CA VAL A 181 -11.78 -20.74 7.10
C VAL A 181 -10.39 -21.30 6.76
N THR A 182 -9.98 -22.38 7.44
CA THR A 182 -8.67 -22.99 7.28
C THR A 182 -8.45 -23.61 5.90
N ALA A 183 -9.51 -24.08 5.22
CA ALA A 183 -9.44 -24.56 3.84
C ALA A 183 -8.96 -23.48 2.85
N ARG A 184 -9.13 -22.20 3.16
CA ARG A 184 -8.68 -21.08 2.32
C ARG A 184 -7.26 -20.61 2.62
N ARG A 185 -6.56 -21.17 3.59
CA ARG A 185 -5.22 -20.69 3.98
C ARG A 185 -4.23 -20.50 2.82
N SER A 186 -4.29 -21.34 1.79
CA SER A 186 -3.39 -21.22 0.63
C SER A 186 -3.82 -20.24 -0.45
N THR A 187 -5.07 -19.77 -0.43
CA THR A 187 -5.69 -18.99 -1.52
C THR A 187 -6.42 -17.73 -1.06
N GLY A 188 -6.85 -17.66 0.19
CA GLY A 188 -7.53 -16.52 0.80
C GLY A 188 -6.57 -15.46 1.32
N THR A 189 -7.12 -14.30 1.65
CA THR A 189 -6.38 -13.15 2.18
C THR A 189 -6.39 -13.12 3.71
N TYR A 190 -7.41 -13.71 4.34
CA TYR A 190 -7.48 -13.91 5.79
C TYR A 190 -6.97 -15.31 6.12
N VAL A 191 -5.92 -15.40 6.94
CA VAL A 191 -5.20 -16.66 7.15
C VAL A 191 -4.98 -16.92 8.63
N VAL A 192 -5.56 -18.02 9.10
CA VAL A 192 -5.37 -18.52 10.47
C VAL A 192 -4.18 -19.48 10.54
N CYS A 193 -3.33 -19.33 11.56
CA CYS A 193 -2.29 -20.30 11.90
C CYS A 193 -1.93 -20.28 13.39
N ASP A 194 -1.66 -21.46 13.95
CA ASP A 194 -1.40 -21.64 15.38
C ASP A 194 -0.15 -22.50 15.63
N GLY A 195 0.70 -22.05 16.52
CA GLY A 195 1.97 -22.66 16.86
C GLY A 195 3.10 -22.27 15.88
N VAL A 196 4.32 -22.26 16.40
CA VAL A 196 5.55 -21.87 15.68
C VAL A 196 5.70 -22.55 14.33
N SER A 197 5.54 -23.88 14.27
CA SER A 197 5.70 -24.64 13.02
C SER A 197 4.69 -24.23 11.96
N ASP A 198 3.46 -23.91 12.38
CA ASP A 198 2.40 -23.55 11.47
C ASP A 198 2.56 -22.12 10.96
N CYS A 199 2.94 -21.20 11.85
CA CYS A 199 3.29 -19.81 11.51
C CYS A 199 4.40 -19.75 10.45
N VAL A 200 5.50 -20.51 10.63
CA VAL A 200 6.59 -20.60 9.65
C VAL A 200 6.09 -21.13 8.30
N LYS A 201 5.23 -22.15 8.30
CA LYS A 201 4.62 -22.67 7.06
C LYS A 201 3.76 -21.60 6.39
N THR A 202 2.99 -20.82 7.14
CA THR A 202 2.15 -19.74 6.58
C THR A 202 2.97 -18.64 5.95
N VAL A 203 4.04 -18.18 6.59
CA VAL A 203 4.98 -17.21 6.02
C VAL A 203 5.50 -17.70 4.66
N ARG A 204 5.92 -18.96 4.58
CA ARG A 204 6.37 -19.56 3.32
C ARG A 204 5.29 -19.59 2.24
N LEU A 205 4.02 -19.78 2.61
CA LEU A 205 2.90 -19.74 1.67
C LEU A 205 2.69 -18.32 1.10
N MET A 206 2.79 -17.29 1.93
CA MET A 206 2.71 -15.90 1.45
C MET A 206 3.87 -15.58 0.52
N VAL A 207 5.10 -15.98 0.90
CA VAL A 207 6.28 -15.84 0.04
C VAL A 207 6.11 -16.57 -1.29
N ARG A 208 5.54 -17.79 -1.29
CA ARG A 208 5.23 -18.55 -2.51
C ARG A 208 4.26 -17.79 -3.43
N ARG A 209 3.30 -17.04 -2.87
CA ARG A 209 2.33 -16.23 -3.61
C ARG A 209 2.90 -14.89 -4.10
N GLY A 210 4.15 -14.57 -3.73
CA GLY A 210 4.84 -13.38 -4.22
C GLY A 210 4.90 -12.22 -3.22
N ALA A 211 4.60 -12.48 -1.94
CA ALA A 211 4.62 -11.44 -0.92
C ALA A 211 6.00 -10.75 -0.79
N THR A 212 5.98 -9.42 -0.71
CA THR A 212 7.14 -8.53 -0.53
C THR A 212 7.34 -8.11 0.93
N LEU A 213 6.35 -8.35 1.77
CA LEU A 213 6.38 -8.23 3.23
C LEU A 213 5.46 -9.29 3.83
N ILE A 214 5.42 -9.42 5.15
CA ILE A 214 4.45 -10.27 5.86
C ILE A 214 3.60 -9.40 6.78
N LYS A 215 2.30 -9.66 6.87
CA LYS A 215 1.39 -8.99 7.81
C LYS A 215 0.91 -9.99 8.86
N ILE A 216 0.95 -9.59 10.13
CA ILE A 216 0.37 -10.34 11.26
C ILE A 216 -0.64 -9.50 12.04
N CYS A 217 -1.53 -10.15 12.78
CA CYS A 217 -2.37 -9.57 13.82
C CYS A 217 -1.79 -9.88 15.19
N ALA A 218 -1.14 -8.89 15.81
CA ALA A 218 -0.53 -9.03 17.13
C ALA A 218 -1.44 -8.54 18.27
N THR A 219 -2.63 -8.04 17.95
CA THR A 219 -3.73 -7.79 18.88
C THR A 219 -5.06 -8.16 18.23
N GLY A 220 -6.14 -8.17 19.01
CA GLY A 220 -7.47 -8.14 18.44
C GLY A 220 -7.75 -6.87 17.64
N GLY A 221 -8.83 -6.88 16.88
CA GLY A 221 -9.20 -5.76 16.03
C GLY A 221 -10.55 -5.14 16.36
N VAL A 222 -10.75 -3.95 15.80
CA VAL A 222 -12.03 -3.22 15.92
C VAL A 222 -13.14 -3.93 15.14
N GLY A 223 -12.81 -4.50 13.97
CA GLY A 223 -13.79 -5.07 13.05
C GLY A 223 -14.27 -6.50 13.39
N SER A 224 -13.44 -7.31 14.05
CA SER A 224 -13.72 -8.73 14.32
C SER A 224 -14.64 -8.93 15.52
N LEU A 225 -15.33 -10.08 15.55
CA LEU A 225 -16.45 -10.31 16.49
C LEU A 225 -16.03 -10.64 17.92
N LEU A 226 -15.18 -11.65 18.11
CA LEU A 226 -14.97 -12.34 19.40
C LEU A 226 -13.72 -11.89 20.18
N ASP A 227 -12.78 -11.21 19.54
CA ASP A 227 -11.54 -10.71 20.13
C ASP A 227 -11.66 -9.26 20.62
N ASP A 228 -10.68 -8.78 21.39
CA ASP A 228 -10.64 -7.38 21.87
C ASP A 228 -9.39 -6.65 21.36
N PRO A 229 -9.50 -5.38 20.91
CA PRO A 229 -8.34 -4.57 20.51
C PRO A 229 -7.24 -4.46 21.57
N GLU A 230 -7.57 -4.53 22.86
CA GLU A 230 -6.58 -4.43 23.94
C GLU A 230 -5.81 -5.74 24.17
N ASP A 231 -6.38 -6.88 23.77
CA ASP A 231 -5.79 -8.21 23.98
C ASP A 231 -4.68 -8.51 22.97
N ALA A 232 -3.55 -8.99 23.46
CA ALA A 232 -2.45 -9.46 22.62
C ALA A 232 -2.80 -10.76 21.87
N GLN A 233 -2.34 -10.87 20.63
CA GLN A 233 -2.47 -12.05 19.78
C GLN A 233 -1.10 -12.53 19.30
N PHE A 234 -0.99 -13.84 19.05
CA PHE A 234 0.25 -14.60 18.95
C PHE A 234 1.13 -14.53 20.21
N SER A 235 1.76 -15.66 20.52
CA SER A 235 2.85 -15.70 21.49
C SER A 235 4.10 -15.00 20.97
N PRO A 236 4.98 -14.48 21.85
CA PRO A 236 6.28 -13.96 21.46
C PRO A 236 7.09 -14.94 20.59
N GLU A 237 7.01 -16.24 20.87
CA GLU A 237 7.69 -17.29 20.11
C GLU A 237 7.18 -17.39 18.67
N GLU A 238 5.87 -17.26 18.46
CA GLU A 238 5.27 -17.27 17.12
C GLU A 238 5.64 -16.00 16.33
N ILE A 239 5.56 -14.82 16.95
CA ILE A 239 5.96 -13.56 16.33
C ILE A 239 7.42 -13.64 15.91
N LYS A 240 8.31 -14.07 16.81
CA LYS A 240 9.74 -14.23 16.54
C LYS A 240 10.01 -15.19 15.39
N ALA A 241 9.31 -16.33 15.35
CA ALA A 241 9.47 -17.30 14.28
C ALA A 241 9.02 -16.76 12.92
N MET A 242 7.93 -15.98 12.87
CA MET A 242 7.48 -15.33 11.64
C MET A 242 8.46 -14.25 11.16
N VAL A 243 8.98 -13.44 12.09
CA VAL A 243 10.00 -12.42 11.81
C VAL A 243 11.28 -13.08 11.27
N ASP A 244 11.77 -14.14 11.92
CA ASP A 244 12.98 -14.85 11.49
C ASP A 244 12.81 -15.50 10.10
N GLU A 245 11.63 -16.08 9.82
CA GLU A 245 11.36 -16.70 8.52
C GLU A 245 11.18 -15.65 7.41
N ALA A 246 10.52 -14.52 7.70
CA ALA A 246 10.44 -13.39 6.78
C ALA A 246 11.85 -12.86 6.44
N ALA A 247 12.68 -12.66 7.48
CA ALA A 247 14.05 -12.17 7.36
C ALA A 247 14.96 -13.12 6.56
N ARG A 248 14.77 -14.45 6.66
CA ARG A 248 15.49 -15.45 5.85
C ARG A 248 15.32 -15.21 4.35
N THR A 249 14.22 -14.57 3.96
CA THR A 249 13.93 -14.20 2.57
C THR A 249 13.93 -12.69 2.36
N LYS A 250 14.52 -11.92 3.29
CA LYS A 250 14.73 -10.46 3.22
C LYS A 250 13.45 -9.61 3.30
N ARG A 251 12.34 -10.18 3.78
CA ARG A 251 11.11 -9.43 4.05
C ARG A 251 11.12 -8.92 5.49
N ILE A 252 10.37 -7.85 5.70
CA ILE A 252 9.99 -7.37 7.02
C ILE A 252 8.62 -7.92 7.43
N VAL A 253 8.26 -7.77 8.70
CA VAL A 253 6.91 -8.01 9.22
C VAL A 253 6.27 -6.68 9.60
N ALA A 254 5.02 -6.50 9.21
CA ALA A 254 4.09 -5.47 9.65
C ALA A 254 3.08 -6.09 10.63
N ALA A 255 2.76 -5.42 11.74
CA ALA A 255 1.80 -5.93 12.73
C ALA A 255 0.62 -4.98 12.91
N HIS A 256 -0.60 -5.51 12.76
CA HIS A 256 -1.81 -4.90 13.31
C HIS A 256 -1.70 -4.91 14.84
N CYS A 257 -1.70 -3.73 15.46
CA CYS A 257 -1.67 -3.58 16.90
C CYS A 257 -2.52 -2.40 17.39
N HIS A 258 -3.44 -2.66 18.31
CA HIS A 258 -4.09 -1.62 19.10
C HIS A 258 -3.51 -1.58 20.51
N GLY A 259 -3.77 -2.61 21.32
CA GLY A 259 -3.36 -2.73 22.72
C GLY A 259 -1.85 -2.70 22.94
N LYS A 260 -1.44 -2.07 24.04
CA LYS A 260 -0.03 -1.83 24.39
C LYS A 260 0.80 -3.12 24.47
N GLU A 261 0.26 -4.18 25.10
CA GLU A 261 0.97 -5.44 25.26
C GLU A 261 1.35 -6.07 23.90
N GLY A 262 0.41 -6.10 22.96
CA GLY A 262 0.68 -6.60 21.61
C GLY A 262 1.69 -5.74 20.85
N ILE A 263 1.67 -4.41 21.02
CA ILE A 263 2.70 -3.52 20.43
C ILE A 263 4.09 -3.85 21.00
N LEU A 264 4.23 -3.98 22.32
CA LEU A 264 5.49 -4.32 22.97
C LEU A 264 5.99 -5.70 22.52
N ASN A 265 5.11 -6.70 22.46
CA ASN A 265 5.45 -8.05 21.99
C ASN A 265 5.93 -8.03 20.53
N ALA A 266 5.26 -7.29 19.65
CA ALA A 266 5.66 -7.12 18.26
C ALA A 266 7.06 -6.49 18.13
N LEU A 267 7.27 -5.34 18.80
CA LEU A 267 8.54 -4.60 18.73
C LEU A 267 9.71 -5.39 19.31
N ASN A 268 9.53 -6.03 20.47
CA ASN A 268 10.57 -6.83 21.12
C ASN A 268 10.99 -8.06 20.29
N ASN A 269 10.11 -8.56 19.42
CA ASN A 269 10.37 -9.70 18.54
C ASN A 269 10.74 -9.31 17.11
N GLY A 270 10.98 -8.02 16.85
CA GLY A 270 11.60 -7.54 15.60
C GLY A 270 10.63 -7.19 14.48
N VAL A 271 9.35 -6.93 14.79
CA VAL A 271 8.41 -6.32 13.83
C VAL A 271 8.92 -4.93 13.43
N HIS A 272 8.80 -4.61 12.14
CA HIS A 272 9.36 -3.39 11.55
C HIS A 272 8.36 -2.24 11.48
N THR A 273 7.08 -2.55 11.20
CA THR A 273 6.02 -1.54 11.18
C THR A 273 4.86 -1.92 12.09
N ILE A 274 4.38 -0.95 12.86
CA ILE A 274 3.19 -1.04 13.70
C ILE A 274 2.07 -0.31 12.99
N GLU A 275 0.96 -1.01 12.77
CA GLU A 275 -0.24 -0.48 12.16
C GLU A 275 -1.25 -0.11 13.24
N HIS A 276 -1.98 1.00 13.04
CA HIS A 276 -2.92 1.62 13.97
C HIS A 276 -2.25 2.23 15.21
N GLY A 277 -1.68 1.41 16.10
CA GLY A 277 -0.95 1.87 17.29
C GLY A 277 -1.84 2.60 18.31
N SER A 278 -3.10 2.21 18.45
CA SER A 278 -4.11 3.00 19.17
C SER A 278 -3.83 3.26 20.64
N TYR A 279 -3.11 2.37 21.32
CA TYR A 279 -2.73 2.51 22.73
C TYR A 279 -1.22 2.69 22.89
N LEU A 280 -0.55 3.27 21.88
CA LEU A 280 0.83 3.73 21.99
C LEU A 280 0.92 4.84 23.04
N ASP A 281 1.87 4.67 23.97
CA ASP A 281 2.23 5.64 25.00
C ASP A 281 3.72 6.01 24.91
N GLU A 282 4.24 6.74 25.90
CA GLU A 282 5.64 7.19 25.90
C GLU A 282 6.65 6.03 25.91
N GLU A 283 6.32 4.92 26.58
CA GLU A 283 7.17 3.73 26.60
C GLU A 283 7.25 3.10 25.21
N VAL A 284 6.09 2.90 24.57
CA VAL A 284 6.04 2.38 23.20
C VAL A 284 6.75 3.33 22.23
N ALA A 285 6.54 4.65 22.35
CA ALA A 285 7.20 5.63 21.49
C ALA A 285 8.73 5.60 21.65
N ALA A 286 9.24 5.43 22.88
CA ALA A 286 10.66 5.27 23.14
C ALA A 286 11.21 3.99 22.50
N LEU A 287 10.50 2.87 22.65
CA LEU A 287 10.90 1.59 22.07
C LEU A 287 10.88 1.61 20.54
N MET A 288 9.86 2.21 19.92
CA MET A 288 9.80 2.36 18.46
C MET A 288 11.00 3.14 17.92
N LYS A 289 11.44 4.20 18.61
CA LYS A 289 12.66 4.92 18.23
C LYS A 289 13.92 4.08 18.40
N GLU A 290 14.04 3.36 19.52
CA GLU A 290 15.16 2.46 19.76
C GLU A 290 15.27 1.39 18.67
N LYS A 291 14.15 0.79 18.27
CA LYS A 291 14.09 -0.24 17.23
C LYS A 291 14.07 0.32 15.81
N ASN A 292 14.00 1.65 15.65
CA ASN A 292 13.77 2.31 14.36
C ASN A 292 12.53 1.75 13.62
N ALA A 293 11.49 1.40 14.40
CA ALA A 293 10.22 0.95 13.88
C ALA A 293 9.38 2.13 13.36
N ILE A 294 8.46 1.84 12.45
CA ILE A 294 7.63 2.85 11.78
C ILE A 294 6.18 2.66 12.19
N LEU A 295 5.50 3.76 12.52
CA LEU A 295 4.05 3.79 12.75
C LEU A 295 3.33 4.08 11.43
N VAL A 296 2.23 3.35 11.18
CA VAL A 296 1.23 3.67 10.17
C VAL A 296 -0.11 3.81 10.88
N SER A 297 -0.56 5.04 11.12
CA SER A 297 -1.66 5.27 12.06
C SER A 297 -3.04 4.93 11.50
N THR A 298 -3.28 5.05 10.19
CA THR A 298 -4.59 4.78 9.57
C THR A 298 -5.72 5.54 10.26
N ARG A 299 -5.62 6.86 10.33
CA ARG A 299 -6.64 7.66 11.01
C ARG A 299 -7.95 7.71 10.22
N LEU A 300 -7.89 7.64 8.89
CA LEU A 300 -9.05 7.73 8.00
C LEU A 300 -10.14 6.69 8.31
N ILE A 301 -9.78 5.41 8.43
CA ILE A 301 -10.75 4.34 8.80
C ILE A 301 -11.47 4.63 10.12
N VAL A 302 -10.77 5.22 11.10
CA VAL A 302 -11.37 5.57 12.40
C VAL A 302 -12.37 6.71 12.23
N GLU A 303 -12.00 7.76 11.52
CA GLU A 303 -12.84 8.95 11.32
C GLU A 303 -14.06 8.65 10.46
N GLU A 304 -13.91 7.90 9.37
CA GLU A 304 -15.03 7.51 8.52
C GLU A 304 -15.96 6.51 9.22
N GLY A 305 -15.40 5.61 10.04
CA GLY A 305 -16.19 4.73 10.89
C GLY A 305 -17.04 5.48 11.91
N LEU A 306 -16.52 6.56 12.50
CA LEU A 306 -17.27 7.42 13.43
C LEU A 306 -18.36 8.22 12.73
N LYS A 307 -18.13 8.68 11.49
CA LYS A 307 -19.12 9.41 10.69
C LYS A 307 -20.24 8.51 10.19
N ASN A 308 -19.95 7.25 9.91
CA ASN A 308 -20.86 6.30 9.30
C ASN A 308 -20.98 5.01 10.15
N PRO A 309 -21.75 5.02 11.25
CA PRO A 309 -21.85 3.88 12.17
C PRO A 309 -22.35 2.59 11.52
N SER A 310 -23.06 2.68 10.39
CA SER A 310 -23.60 1.53 9.64
C SER A 310 -22.54 0.67 8.96
N ILE A 311 -21.30 1.15 8.84
CA ILE A 311 -20.19 0.40 8.24
C ILE A 311 -19.72 -0.74 9.16
N PHE A 312 -19.98 -0.62 10.46
CA PHE A 312 -19.60 -1.62 11.46
C PHE A 312 -20.84 -2.29 12.06
N PRO A 313 -20.78 -3.61 12.32
CA PRO A 313 -21.73 -4.24 13.22
C PRO A 313 -21.76 -3.50 14.57
N PRO A 314 -22.91 -3.46 15.28
CA PRO A 314 -23.04 -2.69 16.51
C PRO A 314 -21.96 -3.00 17.56
N THR A 315 -21.54 -4.27 17.67
CA THR A 315 -20.46 -4.70 18.58
C THR A 315 -19.11 -4.11 18.19
N SER A 316 -18.76 -4.13 16.90
CA SER A 316 -17.53 -3.54 16.36
C SER A 316 -17.54 -2.01 16.48
N TYR A 317 -18.69 -1.36 16.28
CA TYR A 317 -18.83 0.09 16.48
C TYR A 317 -18.60 0.50 17.95
N GLN A 318 -19.02 -0.32 18.92
CA GLN A 318 -18.71 -0.06 20.34
C GLN A 318 -17.19 -0.14 20.62
N LYS A 319 -16.47 -1.05 19.96
CA LYS A 319 -15.01 -1.11 20.03
C LYS A 319 -14.40 0.16 19.43
N LEU A 320 -14.88 0.60 18.28
CA LEU A 320 -14.42 1.84 17.62
C LEU A 320 -14.57 3.06 18.55
N LEU A 321 -15.72 3.21 19.21
CA LEU A 321 -15.96 4.33 20.13
C LEU A 321 -14.94 4.35 21.27
N LYS A 322 -14.59 3.19 21.84
CA LYS A 322 -13.58 3.07 22.90
C LYS A 322 -12.17 3.42 22.41
N VAL A 323 -11.81 2.92 21.22
CA VAL A 323 -10.46 3.03 20.66
C VAL A 323 -10.18 4.42 20.08
N SER A 324 -11.19 5.09 19.55
CA SER A 324 -11.00 6.29 18.69
C SER A 324 -10.25 7.45 19.35
N GLU A 325 -10.56 7.76 20.62
CA GLU A 325 -9.94 8.87 21.35
C GLU A 325 -8.53 8.51 21.83
N ALA A 326 -8.31 7.25 22.25
CA ALA A 326 -6.98 6.75 22.57
C ALA A 326 -6.06 6.82 21.34
N HIS A 327 -6.56 6.35 20.19
CA HIS A 327 -5.85 6.40 18.92
C HIS A 327 -5.47 7.82 18.50
N ARG A 328 -6.37 8.79 18.66
CA ARG A 328 -6.11 10.20 18.34
C ARG A 328 -4.94 10.75 19.17
N LYS A 329 -4.93 10.46 20.47
CA LYS A 329 -3.86 10.88 21.40
C LYS A 329 -2.54 10.18 21.09
N ALA A 330 -2.59 8.87 20.83
CA ALA A 330 -1.43 8.06 20.48
C ALA A 330 -0.75 8.57 19.20
N TYR A 331 -1.52 8.91 18.16
CA TYR A 331 -0.98 9.44 16.92
C TYR A 331 -0.24 10.78 17.16
N ALA A 332 -0.89 11.73 17.84
CA ALA A 332 -0.28 13.01 18.17
C ALA A 332 0.98 12.85 19.06
N LEU A 333 0.95 11.91 20.01
CA LEU A 333 2.08 11.58 20.86
C LEU A 333 3.26 11.01 20.06
N ALA A 334 3.00 10.11 19.12
CA ALA A 334 4.03 9.49 18.29
C ALA A 334 4.77 10.55 17.45
N ILE A 335 4.02 11.45 16.80
CA ILE A 335 4.57 12.58 16.04
C ILE A 335 5.42 13.46 16.97
N LYS A 336 4.85 13.94 18.08
CA LYS A 336 5.54 14.81 19.04
C LYS A 336 6.81 14.17 19.63
N SER A 337 6.81 12.85 19.76
CA SER A 337 7.93 12.09 20.32
C SER A 337 9.03 11.79 19.30
N GLY A 338 8.83 12.12 18.02
CA GLY A 338 9.80 11.86 16.94
C GLY A 338 9.81 10.40 16.47
N VAL A 339 8.72 9.65 16.65
CA VAL A 339 8.57 8.33 16.03
C VAL A 339 8.47 8.52 14.51
N LYS A 340 9.09 7.62 13.73
CA LYS A 340 8.90 7.64 12.28
C LYS A 340 7.45 7.27 11.96
N VAL A 341 6.73 8.19 11.32
CA VAL A 341 5.37 7.93 10.86
C VAL A 341 5.30 8.01 9.35
N VAL A 342 4.59 7.07 8.74
CA VAL A 342 4.16 7.12 7.34
C VAL A 342 2.64 7.03 7.26
N LEU A 343 2.08 7.42 6.12
CA LEU A 343 0.63 7.41 5.94
C LEU A 343 0.16 6.12 5.26
N GLY A 344 -0.96 5.62 5.76
CA GLY A 344 -1.75 4.55 5.17
C GLY A 344 -3.18 4.68 5.66
N THR A 345 -4.17 4.18 4.93
CA THR A 345 -5.56 4.60 5.15
C THR A 345 -6.46 3.55 5.76
N ASP A 346 -6.25 2.29 5.41
CA ASP A 346 -7.17 1.18 5.68
C ASP A 346 -8.59 1.50 5.17
N TRP A 347 -8.67 2.17 4.02
CA TRP A 347 -9.91 2.70 3.47
C TRP A 347 -10.06 2.45 1.97
N THR A 348 -11.18 2.91 1.42
CA THR A 348 -11.62 2.67 0.06
C THR A 348 -10.80 3.43 -0.98
N ALA A 349 -10.85 2.93 -2.21
CA ALA A 349 -10.10 3.46 -3.34
C ALA A 349 -10.50 4.90 -3.69
N GLY A 350 -9.51 5.78 -3.83
CA GLY A 350 -9.68 7.14 -4.36
C GLY A 350 -9.87 8.21 -3.29
N GLU A 351 -10.14 7.83 -2.04
CA GLU A 351 -10.23 8.78 -0.92
C GLU A 351 -8.95 8.83 -0.07
N ASN A 352 -7.91 8.09 -0.48
CA ASN A 352 -6.70 7.86 0.28
C ASN A 352 -6.00 9.16 0.74
N GLY A 353 -6.13 10.23 -0.05
CA GLY A 353 -5.51 11.53 0.24
C GLY A 353 -6.06 12.25 1.48
N LYS A 354 -7.24 11.87 1.98
CA LYS A 354 -7.81 12.43 3.21
C LYS A 354 -6.92 12.15 4.45
N GLU A 355 -6.12 11.09 4.44
CA GLU A 355 -5.19 10.76 5.53
C GLU A 355 -4.16 11.87 5.78
N LEU A 356 -3.79 12.64 4.74
CA LEU A 356 -2.83 13.73 4.88
C LEU A 356 -3.38 14.87 5.76
N ALA A 357 -4.68 15.15 5.68
CA ALA A 357 -5.32 16.14 6.55
C ALA A 357 -5.28 15.68 8.01
N TYR A 358 -5.56 14.42 8.27
CA TYR A 358 -5.47 13.84 9.61
C TYR A 358 -4.05 13.82 10.18
N ALA A 359 -3.04 13.63 9.34
CA ALA A 359 -1.65 13.76 9.76
C ALA A 359 -1.31 15.19 10.21
N VAL A 360 -1.81 16.20 9.49
CA VAL A 360 -1.66 17.62 9.85
C VAL A 360 -2.40 17.94 11.14
N GLU A 361 -3.65 17.48 11.29
CA GLU A 361 -4.42 17.63 12.53
C GLU A 361 -3.74 16.97 13.74
N ALA A 362 -3.06 15.85 13.53
CA ALA A 362 -2.31 15.16 14.57
C ALA A 362 -0.98 15.87 14.95
N GLY A 363 -0.56 16.87 14.16
CA GLY A 363 0.56 17.75 14.49
C GLY A 363 1.72 17.77 13.51
N MET A 364 1.60 17.14 12.33
CA MET A 364 2.57 17.34 11.24
C MET A 364 2.37 18.70 10.56
N SER A 365 3.44 19.31 10.07
CA SER A 365 3.32 20.31 9.01
C SER A 365 2.85 19.67 7.69
N PRO A 366 2.26 20.43 6.75
CA PRO A 366 1.91 19.92 5.43
C PRO A 366 3.09 19.27 4.68
N LEU A 367 4.30 19.82 4.82
CA LEU A 367 5.49 19.25 4.19
C LEU A 367 5.90 17.91 4.81
N GLU A 368 5.80 17.77 6.14
CA GLU A 368 6.04 16.50 6.84
C GLU A 368 5.00 15.43 6.50
N ALA A 369 3.72 15.82 6.34
CA ALA A 369 2.65 14.92 5.90
C ALA A 369 2.91 14.43 4.46
N ILE A 370 3.35 15.31 3.56
CA ILE A 370 3.76 14.92 2.21
C ILE A 370 4.97 13.96 2.26
N GLU A 371 5.99 14.24 3.08
CA GLU A 371 7.14 13.32 3.23
C GLU A 371 6.69 11.94 3.75
N ALA A 372 5.76 11.93 4.71
CA ALA A 372 5.18 10.73 5.30
C ALA A 372 4.34 9.90 4.31
N SER A 373 3.85 10.50 3.21
CA SER A 373 3.13 9.83 2.11
C SER A 373 3.97 9.74 0.82
N THR A 374 5.27 10.04 0.87
CA THR A 374 6.17 9.93 -0.29
C THR A 374 7.53 9.36 0.10
N ALA A 375 8.48 10.18 0.50
CA ALA A 375 9.89 9.82 0.61
C ALA A 375 10.21 8.83 1.72
N ARG A 376 9.38 8.78 2.77
CA ARG A 376 9.55 7.86 3.91
C ARG A 376 8.89 6.50 3.67
N CYS A 377 7.91 6.42 2.78
CA CYS A 377 7.13 5.20 2.54
C CYS A 377 7.96 3.99 2.08
N PRO A 378 8.99 4.11 1.21
CA PRO A 378 9.86 2.98 0.88
C PRO A 378 10.52 2.33 2.11
N GLU A 379 10.78 3.09 3.19
CA GLU A 379 11.40 2.56 4.42
C GLU A 379 10.54 1.47 5.09
N THR A 380 9.23 1.43 4.80
CA THR A 380 8.29 0.41 5.32
C THR A 380 8.51 -1.00 4.76
N LEU A 381 9.29 -1.14 3.69
CA LEU A 381 9.56 -2.41 3.01
C LEU A 381 10.90 -3.04 3.45
N GLY A 382 11.65 -2.34 4.29
CA GLY A 382 13.03 -2.68 4.61
C GLY A 382 13.99 -2.47 3.43
N SER A 383 15.29 -2.59 3.67
CA SER A 383 16.34 -2.21 2.71
C SER A 383 16.35 -3.01 1.40
N HIS A 384 15.78 -4.22 1.40
CA HIS A 384 15.85 -5.13 0.26
C HIS A 384 14.71 -4.96 -0.75
N PHE A 385 13.51 -4.58 -0.29
CA PHE A 385 12.35 -4.37 -1.16
C PHE A 385 12.06 -2.89 -1.41
N ALA A 386 12.64 -1.98 -0.63
CA ALA A 386 12.51 -0.53 -0.84
C ALA A 386 13.06 -0.12 -2.23
N PRO A 387 12.22 0.46 -3.11
CA PRO A 387 12.70 1.06 -4.36
C PRO A 387 13.37 2.42 -4.11
N LEU A 388 14.14 2.89 -5.09
CA LEU A 388 14.50 4.31 -5.19
C LEU A 388 13.29 5.07 -5.76
N SER A 389 12.30 5.34 -4.91
CA SER A 389 11.05 6.04 -5.24
C SER A 389 10.64 6.99 -4.10
N GLY A 390 9.50 7.67 -4.26
CA GLY A 390 8.94 8.60 -3.28
C GLY A 390 9.67 9.94 -3.19
N GLN A 391 10.63 10.22 -4.08
CA GLN A 391 11.34 11.50 -4.14
C GLN A 391 11.54 11.94 -5.58
N LEU A 392 11.43 13.24 -5.83
CA LEU A 392 11.86 13.84 -7.09
C LEU A 392 13.38 14.05 -7.03
N LYS A 393 14.12 13.01 -7.41
CA LYS A 393 15.58 12.98 -7.33
C LYS A 393 16.17 12.19 -8.50
N GLU A 394 17.32 12.61 -9.01
CA GLU A 394 18.00 11.89 -10.09
C GLU A 394 18.22 10.40 -9.75
N GLY A 395 17.90 9.53 -10.71
CA GLY A 395 17.98 8.07 -10.58
C GLY A 395 16.77 7.41 -9.90
N TYR A 396 15.85 8.19 -9.33
CA TYR A 396 14.62 7.66 -8.72
C TYR A 396 13.56 7.35 -9.79
N ASP A 397 12.59 6.52 -9.43
CA ASP A 397 11.44 6.21 -10.27
C ASP A 397 10.70 7.49 -10.67
N ALA A 398 10.33 7.59 -11.95
CA ALA A 398 9.54 8.69 -12.50
C ALA A 398 8.05 8.53 -12.18
N ASP A 399 7.77 8.44 -10.88
CA ASP A 399 6.43 8.44 -10.29
C ASP A 399 6.15 9.86 -9.77
N VAL A 400 5.40 10.63 -10.55
CA VAL A 400 5.26 12.09 -10.40
C VAL A 400 3.78 12.46 -10.54
N ILE A 401 3.32 13.42 -9.76
CA ILE A 401 1.99 14.01 -9.92
C ILE A 401 2.07 15.52 -10.06
N ALA A 402 1.08 16.09 -10.73
CA ALA A 402 0.86 17.53 -10.76
C ALA A 402 -0.45 17.89 -10.04
N VAL A 403 -0.39 18.90 -9.19
CA VAL A 403 -1.50 19.35 -8.35
C VAL A 403 -1.95 20.74 -8.80
N ALA A 404 -3.26 21.00 -8.79
CA ALA A 404 -3.85 22.24 -9.28
C ALA A 404 -3.41 23.49 -8.49
N SER A 405 -3.07 23.34 -7.21
CA SER A 405 -2.66 24.41 -6.29
C SER A 405 -1.64 23.91 -5.27
N ASN A 406 -1.07 24.82 -4.47
CA ASN A 406 -0.05 24.52 -3.48
C ASN A 406 -0.61 23.73 -2.28
N PRO A 407 -0.24 22.44 -2.09
CA PRO A 407 -0.73 21.64 -0.96
C PRO A 407 -0.10 22.04 0.39
N LEU A 408 0.91 22.91 0.39
CA LEU A 408 1.49 23.45 1.62
C LEU A 408 0.64 24.56 2.24
N ASP A 409 -0.23 25.19 1.45
CA ASP A 409 -1.18 26.21 1.93
C ASP A 409 -2.51 25.57 2.37
N ASP A 410 -2.93 24.51 1.68
CA ASP A 410 -4.09 23.69 2.03
C ASP A 410 -3.85 22.23 1.67
N ILE A 411 -3.67 21.38 2.68
CA ILE A 411 -3.35 19.96 2.48
C ILE A 411 -4.55 19.15 1.95
N ASN A 412 -5.79 19.63 2.15
CA ASN A 412 -7.01 18.90 1.80
C ASN A 412 -7.13 18.65 0.30
N ILE A 413 -6.51 19.49 -0.53
CA ILE A 413 -6.52 19.34 -1.98
C ILE A 413 -5.92 18.01 -2.45
N LEU A 414 -5.06 17.37 -1.64
CA LEU A 414 -4.52 16.04 -1.95
C LEU A 414 -5.53 14.91 -1.72
N GLY A 415 -6.62 15.18 -0.99
CA GLY A 415 -7.79 14.32 -0.83
C GLY A 415 -8.89 14.53 -1.88
N GLU A 416 -8.70 15.45 -2.82
CA GLU A 416 -9.64 15.76 -3.92
C GLU A 416 -9.05 15.23 -5.25
N PRO A 417 -9.43 14.03 -5.74
CA PRO A 417 -8.83 13.43 -6.94
C PRO A 417 -8.84 14.35 -8.17
N GLU A 418 -9.87 15.18 -8.34
CA GLU A 418 -9.99 16.17 -9.42
C GLU A 418 -8.91 17.26 -9.38
N ARG A 419 -8.32 17.54 -8.21
CA ARG A 419 -7.20 18.48 -8.06
C ARG A 419 -5.86 17.87 -8.45
N ILE A 420 -5.78 16.55 -8.53
CA ILE A 420 -4.62 15.84 -9.09
C ILE A 420 -4.76 15.85 -10.61
N THR A 421 -4.20 16.88 -11.24
CA THR A 421 -4.37 17.16 -12.67
C THR A 421 -3.64 16.17 -13.57
N HIS A 422 -2.47 15.69 -13.13
CA HIS A 422 -1.65 14.76 -13.90
C HIS A 422 -1.05 13.68 -13.03
N VAL A 423 -0.92 12.47 -13.58
CA VAL A 423 -0.29 11.32 -12.92
C VAL A 423 0.64 10.62 -13.88
N TRP A 424 1.93 10.64 -13.59
CA TRP A 424 2.95 9.81 -14.22
C TRP A 424 3.35 8.66 -13.31
N LYS A 425 3.42 7.44 -13.86
CA LYS A 425 3.98 6.28 -13.19
C LYS A 425 4.98 5.60 -14.11
N GLY A 426 6.21 5.42 -13.65
CA GLY A 426 7.32 4.96 -14.48
C GLY A 426 7.50 5.80 -15.75
N GLY A 427 7.29 7.11 -15.64
CA GLY A 427 7.41 8.10 -16.74
C GLY A 427 6.33 8.02 -17.83
N LYS A 428 5.35 7.12 -17.70
CA LYS A 428 4.16 7.06 -18.54
C LYS A 428 3.05 7.90 -17.91
N LEU A 429 2.40 8.74 -18.71
CA LEU A 429 1.25 9.54 -18.30
C LEU A 429 -0.01 8.64 -18.27
N TYR A 430 -0.73 8.65 -17.15
CA TYR A 430 -1.97 7.92 -16.93
C TYR A 430 -3.20 8.82 -16.74
N LYS A 431 -2.99 10.08 -16.32
CA LYS A 431 -4.03 11.10 -16.15
C LYS A 431 -3.53 12.46 -16.63
N GLY A 432 -4.39 13.24 -17.27
CA GLY A 432 -4.07 14.56 -17.82
C GLY A 432 -3.82 14.52 -19.33
N SER A 433 -3.61 15.69 -19.91
CA SER A 433 -3.25 15.88 -21.32
C SER A 433 -1.96 16.66 -21.40
N LEU A 434 -1.00 16.19 -22.20
CA LEU A 434 0.21 16.95 -22.54
C LEU A 434 -0.10 18.03 -23.56
#